data_AF-A0A8T3Y625-F1
#
_entry.id   AF-A0A8T3Y625-F1
#
_cell.length_a   1.000
_cell.length_b   1.000
_cell.length_c   1.000
_cell.angle_alpha   90.00
_cell.angle_beta   90.00
_cell.angle_gamma   90.00
#
_symmetry.space_group_name_H-M   'P 1'
#
loop_
_entity.id
_entity.type
_entity.pdbx_description
1 polymer ?
#
loop_
_entity_poly.entity_id
_entity_poly.type
_entity_poly.pdbx_seq_one_letter_code
_entity_poly.pdbx_strand_id
1 'polypeptide(L)'
;MKIAVIILALFLTVAACSSPQSVAQAPQSPTLAEPVQQSACSTAECFVEAARNCEDSEVTLRQSGGTFKYSSTQCILTKTLVSLDPSEKQEIKLVLEGKSLACTYQKGNFDPRWVNSLVFGLERCEGKLKDALAWLLMLA
;
A
#
# COMPACT_ATOMS: atom_id res chain seq x y z
N MET A 1 20.06 24.03 35.83
CA MET A 1 19.62 22.97 34.90
C MET A 1 20.28 21.67 35.33
N LYS A 2 19.49 20.67 35.78
CA LYS A 2 20.00 19.38 36.28
C LYS A 2 19.97 18.37 35.13
N ILE A 3 21.13 17.87 34.75
CA ILE A 3 21.31 16.83 33.73
C ILE A 3 21.10 15.48 34.42
N ALA A 4 20.00 14.81 34.11
CA ALA A 4 19.74 13.45 34.59
C ALA A 4 20.32 12.45 33.59
N VAL A 5 21.46 11.85 33.97
CA VAL A 5 22.10 10.75 33.26
C VAL A 5 21.38 9.47 33.67
N ILE A 6 20.57 8.90 32.77
CA ILE A 6 19.91 7.60 32.99
C ILE A 6 20.75 6.54 32.27
N ILE A 7 21.54 5.83 33.07
CA ILE A 7 22.22 4.59 32.72
C ILE A 7 21.15 3.50 32.76
N LEU A 8 20.78 2.92 31.62
CA LEU A 8 19.96 1.71 31.59
C LEU A 8 20.76 0.54 31.02
N ALA A 9 20.82 -0.50 31.84
CA ALA A 9 21.73 -1.62 31.77
C ALA A 9 21.47 -2.56 30.58
N LEU A 10 22.57 -2.98 29.98
CA LEU A 10 22.71 -4.01 28.98
C LEU A 10 22.41 -5.39 29.63
N PHE A 11 21.23 -5.96 29.39
CA PHE A 11 20.97 -7.37 29.74
C PHE A 11 21.37 -8.28 28.58
N LEU A 12 22.59 -8.81 28.68
CA LEU A 12 23.07 -9.97 27.94
C LEU A 12 22.46 -11.24 28.55
N THR A 13 21.44 -11.82 27.90
CA THR A 13 20.99 -13.18 28.21
C THR A 13 21.50 -14.15 27.17
N VAL A 14 22.29 -15.10 27.67
CA VAL A 14 23.01 -16.15 26.97
C VAL A 14 22.10 -17.37 26.78
N ALA A 15 22.11 -17.92 25.57
CA ALA A 15 21.91 -19.32 25.16
C ALA A 15 20.84 -20.19 25.85
N ALA A 16 19.91 -20.70 25.03
CA ALA A 16 19.44 -22.09 25.12
C ALA A 16 19.11 -22.60 23.70
N CYS A 17 19.99 -23.44 23.15
CA CYS A 17 19.72 -24.21 21.94
C CYS A 17 18.81 -25.39 22.30
N SER A 18 17.53 -25.34 21.92
CA SER A 18 16.63 -26.49 21.95
C SER A 18 16.45 -27.02 20.54
N SER A 19 16.86 -28.26 20.32
CA SER A 19 16.78 -28.99 19.06
C SER A 19 15.34 -29.06 18.52
N PRO A 20 15.11 -28.85 17.21
CA PRO A 20 13.79 -29.07 16.63
C PRO A 20 13.50 -30.57 16.48
N GLN A 21 12.46 -31.04 17.17
CA GLN A 21 11.83 -32.33 16.90
C GLN A 21 11.19 -32.26 15.50
N SER A 22 11.68 -33.12 14.60
CA SER A 22 11.13 -33.32 13.27
C SER A 22 9.80 -34.08 13.39
N VAL A 23 8.71 -33.35 13.59
CA VAL A 23 7.35 -33.91 13.54
C VAL A 23 6.95 -33.96 12.06
N ALA A 24 6.90 -35.16 11.50
CA ALA A 24 6.39 -35.40 10.16
C ALA A 24 4.91 -34.96 10.09
N GLN A 25 4.65 -33.78 9.54
CA GLN A 25 3.30 -33.31 9.25
C GLN A 25 2.74 -34.14 8.09
N ALA A 26 1.58 -34.75 8.34
CA ALA A 26 0.79 -35.40 7.32
C ALA A 26 0.46 -34.43 6.17
N PRO A 27 0.27 -34.92 4.93
CA PRO A 27 -0.10 -34.08 3.79
C PRO A 27 -1.41 -33.36 4.09
N GLN A 28 -1.35 -32.06 4.34
CA GLN A 28 -2.54 -31.23 4.42
C GLN A 28 -3.12 -31.13 3.01
N SER A 29 -4.28 -31.77 2.79
CA SER A 29 -5.06 -31.59 1.57
C SER A 29 -5.22 -30.10 1.29
N PRO A 30 -5.02 -29.65 0.03
CA PRO A 30 -5.19 -28.25 -0.33
C PRO A 30 -6.65 -27.86 -0.08
N THR A 31 -6.89 -27.10 0.99
CA THR A 31 -8.14 -26.37 1.20
C THR A 31 -8.28 -25.43 0.01
N LEU A 32 -9.20 -25.75 -0.90
CA LEU A 32 -9.64 -24.86 -1.97
C LEU A 32 -10.00 -23.52 -1.33
N ALA A 33 -9.16 -22.51 -1.56
CA ALA A 33 -9.41 -21.16 -1.09
C ALA A 33 -10.78 -20.72 -1.61
N GLU A 34 -11.68 -20.40 -0.68
CA GLU A 34 -12.99 -19.85 -1.00
C GLU A 34 -12.80 -18.59 -1.85
N PRO A 35 -13.56 -18.41 -2.95
CA PRO A 35 -13.40 -17.24 -3.81
C PRO A 35 -13.61 -15.98 -2.98
N VAL A 36 -12.55 -15.19 -2.80
CA VAL A 36 -12.60 -13.93 -2.07
C VAL A 36 -13.58 -13.02 -2.81
N GLN A 37 -14.72 -12.74 -2.18
CA GLN A 37 -15.73 -11.86 -2.75
C GLN A 37 -15.17 -10.43 -2.77
N GLN A 38 -14.68 -10.02 -3.93
CA GLN A 38 -14.24 -8.66 -4.20
C GLN A 38 -15.49 -7.74 -4.23
N SER A 39 -15.57 -6.77 -3.32
CA SER A 39 -16.65 -5.79 -3.34
C SER A 39 -16.41 -4.79 -4.48
N ALA A 40 -17.33 -4.74 -5.43
CA ALA A 40 -17.26 -3.81 -6.55
C ALA A 40 -17.73 -2.42 -6.09
N CYS A 41 -16.80 -1.48 -5.92
CA CYS A 41 -17.13 -0.09 -5.59
C CYS A 41 -17.24 0.76 -6.85
N SER A 42 -18.26 1.63 -6.89
CA SER A 42 -18.46 2.61 -7.97
C SER A 42 -18.07 4.04 -7.57
N THR A 43 -17.88 4.31 -6.27
CA THR A 43 -17.54 5.64 -5.74
C THR A 43 -16.32 5.60 -4.84
N ALA A 44 -15.70 6.77 -4.62
CA ALA A 44 -14.57 6.90 -3.72
C ALA A 44 -14.98 6.58 -2.27
N GLU A 45 -16.18 6.98 -1.86
CA GLU A 45 -16.70 6.78 -0.51
C GLU A 45 -16.87 5.29 -0.19
N CYS A 46 -17.46 4.53 -1.11
CA CYS A 46 -17.56 3.06 -1.00
C CYS A 46 -16.17 2.43 -0.80
N PHE A 47 -15.23 2.82 -1.65
CA PHE A 47 -13.89 2.26 -1.61
C PHE A 47 -13.16 2.61 -0.31
N VAL A 48 -13.27 3.84 0.16
CA VAL A 48 -12.66 4.29 1.43
C VAL A 48 -13.22 3.51 2.62
N GLU A 49 -14.53 3.26 2.65
CA GLU A 49 -15.17 2.49 3.71
C GLU A 49 -14.71 1.02 3.70
N ALA A 50 -14.74 0.36 2.54
CA ALA A 50 -14.24 -1.01 2.37
C ALA A 50 -12.75 -1.12 2.74
N ALA A 51 -11.93 -0.21 2.21
CA ALA A 51 -10.49 -0.18 2.49
C ALA A 51 -10.20 0.03 3.98
N ARG A 52 -10.96 0.90 4.68
CA ARG A 52 -10.82 1.10 6.13
C ARG A 52 -11.04 -0.20 6.92
N ASN A 53 -11.91 -1.08 6.43
CA ASN A 53 -12.15 -2.39 7.02
C ASN A 53 -11.20 -3.50 6.52
N CYS A 54 -10.28 -3.14 5.62
CA CYS A 54 -9.37 -4.04 4.91
C CYS A 54 -10.10 -5.09 4.08
N GLU A 55 -11.25 -4.71 3.55
CA GLU A 55 -12.02 -5.52 2.62
C GLU A 55 -11.44 -5.39 1.21
N ASP A 56 -11.50 -6.50 0.49
CA ASP A 56 -11.04 -6.60 -0.88
C ASP A 56 -11.98 -5.79 -1.77
N SER A 57 -11.48 -4.71 -2.35
CA SER A 57 -12.29 -3.76 -3.13
C SER A 57 -11.50 -3.14 -4.26
N GLU A 58 -12.21 -2.69 -5.29
CA GLU A 58 -11.63 -2.01 -6.45
C GLU A 58 -12.54 -0.86 -6.90
N VAL A 59 -11.95 0.25 -7.33
CA VAL A 59 -12.66 1.37 -7.96
C VAL A 59 -11.77 2.06 -8.99
N THR A 60 -12.38 2.56 -10.07
CA THR A 60 -11.70 3.43 -11.04
C THR A 60 -12.29 4.82 -10.95
N LEU A 61 -11.44 5.82 -10.70
CA LEU A 61 -11.86 7.21 -10.48
C LEU A 61 -11.16 8.14 -11.47
N ARG A 62 -11.90 9.06 -12.05
CA ARG A 62 -11.36 10.18 -12.82
C ARG A 62 -11.16 11.39 -11.90
N GLN A 63 -9.95 11.94 -11.90
CA GLN A 63 -9.52 13.00 -11.00
C GLN A 63 -8.77 14.10 -11.77
N SER A 64 -8.46 15.21 -11.08
CA SER A 64 -7.57 16.23 -11.62
C SER A 64 -6.18 15.62 -11.87
N GLY A 65 -5.80 15.49 -13.14
CA GLY A 65 -4.54 14.91 -13.57
C GLY A 65 -4.67 13.55 -14.26
N GLY A 66 -5.81 12.84 -14.17
CA GLY A 66 -5.97 11.58 -14.89
C GLY A 66 -7.03 10.62 -14.36
N THR A 67 -7.01 9.40 -14.91
CA THR A 67 -7.81 8.26 -14.46
C THR A 67 -6.92 7.35 -13.63
N PHE A 68 -7.38 7.01 -12.43
CA PHE A 68 -6.68 6.11 -11.52
C PHE A 68 -7.53 4.89 -11.22
N LYS A 69 -6.87 3.73 -11.17
CA LYS A 69 -7.43 2.48 -10.66
C LYS A 69 -6.89 2.25 -9.26
N TYR A 70 -7.78 2.05 -8.31
CA TYR A 70 -7.48 1.76 -6.92
C TYR A 70 -7.95 0.35 -6.59
N SER A 71 -7.11 -0.41 -5.89
CA SER A 71 -7.53 -1.64 -5.23
C SER A 71 -7.04 -1.67 -3.78
N SER A 72 -7.80 -2.33 -2.93
CA SER A 72 -7.42 -2.64 -1.55
C SER A 72 -7.51 -4.15 -1.40
N THR A 73 -6.45 -4.78 -0.90
CA THR A 73 -6.43 -6.20 -0.55
C THR A 73 -5.64 -6.37 0.73
N GLN A 74 -6.23 -6.95 1.78
CA GLN A 74 -5.55 -7.19 3.06
C GLN A 74 -4.80 -5.97 3.66
N CYS A 75 -5.46 -4.81 3.67
CA CYS A 75 -4.86 -3.52 4.09
C CYS A 75 -3.67 -3.05 3.25
N ILE A 76 -3.59 -3.46 1.98
CA ILE A 76 -2.62 -2.96 1.01
C ILE A 76 -3.37 -2.19 -0.05
N LEU A 77 -3.19 -0.87 -0.06
CA LEU A 77 -3.70 0.01 -1.11
C LEU A 77 -2.79 -0.10 -2.32
N THR A 78 -3.31 -0.48 -3.48
CA THR A 78 -2.63 -0.33 -4.77
C THR A 78 -3.28 0.80 -5.55
N LYS A 79 -2.48 1.75 -6.04
CA LYS A 79 -2.91 2.84 -6.90
C LYS A 79 -2.16 2.75 -8.22
N THR A 80 -2.90 2.66 -9.32
CA THR A 80 -2.37 2.58 -10.68
C THR A 80 -2.86 3.78 -11.47
N LEU A 81 -1.94 4.53 -12.08
CA LEU A 81 -2.32 5.58 -13.03
C LEU A 81 -2.64 4.95 -14.37
N VAL A 82 -3.91 4.97 -14.77
CA VAL A 82 -4.38 4.34 -16.02
C VAL A 82 -4.10 5.27 -17.22
N SER A 83 -4.45 6.53 -17.07
CA SER A 83 -4.22 7.56 -18.10
C SER A 83 -4.08 8.93 -17.45
N LEU A 84 -3.23 9.78 -17.99
CA LEU A 84 -3.17 11.19 -17.61
C LEU A 84 -4.24 12.00 -18.36
N ASP A 85 -4.41 13.25 -17.94
CA ASP A 85 -5.19 14.19 -18.72
C ASP A 85 -4.62 14.35 -20.15
N PRO A 86 -5.47 14.46 -21.19
CA PRO A 86 -5.00 14.65 -22.56
C PRO A 86 -4.08 15.87 -22.74
N SER A 87 -4.21 16.91 -21.91
CA SER A 87 -3.37 18.12 -21.95
C SER A 87 -1.91 17.90 -21.54
N GLU A 88 -1.60 16.78 -20.87
CA GLU A 88 -0.23 16.47 -20.45
C GLU A 88 0.68 16.13 -21.64
N LYS A 89 1.96 16.51 -21.53
CA LYS A 89 2.99 16.21 -22.53
C LYS A 89 3.17 14.70 -22.69
N GLN A 90 3.43 14.26 -23.93
CA GLN A 90 3.62 12.83 -24.24
C GLN A 90 4.75 12.19 -23.43
N GLU A 91 5.82 12.94 -23.15
CA GLU A 91 6.94 12.50 -22.32
C GLU A 91 6.49 12.15 -20.90
N ILE A 92 5.63 12.97 -20.28
CA ILE A 92 5.09 12.73 -18.94
C ILE A 92 4.17 11.51 -18.93
N LYS A 93 3.36 11.33 -19.98
CA LYS A 93 2.51 10.14 -20.17
C LYS A 93 3.34 8.86 -20.20
N LEU A 94 4.40 8.83 -21.01
CA LEU A 94 5.31 7.68 -21.08
C LEU A 94 6.00 7.37 -19.74
N VAL A 95 6.23 8.41 -18.94
CA VAL A 95 6.88 8.29 -17.63
C VAL A 95 5.92 7.85 -16.53
N LEU A 96 4.61 8.09 -16.63
CA LEU A 96 3.69 7.83 -15.50
C LEU A 96 2.61 6.78 -15.80
N GLU A 97 2.06 6.72 -17.02
CA GLU A 97 0.92 5.85 -17.34
C GLU A 97 1.26 4.36 -17.20
N GLY A 98 0.30 3.59 -16.69
CA GLY A 98 0.43 2.16 -16.39
C GLY A 98 1.28 1.84 -15.16
N LYS A 99 1.91 2.82 -14.51
CA LYS A 99 2.68 2.59 -13.29
C LYS A 99 1.78 2.53 -12.07
N SER A 100 2.21 1.74 -11.10
CA SER A 100 1.53 1.57 -9.82
C SER A 100 2.42 1.85 -8.63
N LEU A 101 1.77 2.08 -7.50
CA LEU A 101 2.36 2.08 -6.18
C LEU A 101 1.48 1.27 -5.23
N ALA A 102 2.10 0.74 -4.18
CA ALA A 102 1.45 0.02 -3.10
C ALA A 102 1.77 0.70 -1.77
N CYS A 103 0.77 0.86 -0.90
CA CYS A 103 0.91 1.43 0.43
C CYS A 103 0.28 0.46 1.44
N THR A 104 1.07 0.00 2.41
CA THR A 104 0.54 -0.78 3.53
C THR A 104 -0.06 0.15 4.57
N TYR A 105 -1.21 -0.23 5.11
CA TYR A 105 -1.86 0.47 6.21
C TYR A 105 -2.44 -0.52 7.21
N GLN A 106 -2.96 -0.01 8.33
CA GLN A 106 -3.61 -0.82 9.36
C GLN A 106 -5.12 -0.65 9.28
N LYS A 107 -5.89 -1.70 9.63
CA LYS A 107 -7.35 -1.63 9.73
C LYS A 107 -7.77 -0.43 10.59
N GLY A 108 -8.76 0.33 10.13
CA GLY A 108 -9.21 1.57 10.75
C GLY A 108 -8.39 2.82 10.41
N ASN A 109 -7.15 2.66 9.93
CA ASN A 109 -6.20 3.75 9.68
C ASN A 109 -6.03 4.10 8.20
N PHE A 110 -7.01 3.75 7.35
CA PHE A 110 -7.02 4.17 5.96
C PHE A 110 -7.30 5.67 5.84
N ASP A 111 -6.39 6.43 5.23
CA ASP A 111 -6.54 7.88 5.04
C ASP A 111 -7.25 8.19 3.71
N PRO A 112 -8.45 8.81 3.72
CA PRO A 112 -9.17 9.15 2.49
C PRO A 112 -8.38 10.04 1.53
N ARG A 113 -7.38 10.78 2.03
CA ARG A 113 -6.51 11.63 1.20
C ARG A 113 -5.63 10.81 0.24
N TRP A 114 -5.37 9.53 0.50
CA TRP A 114 -4.63 8.67 -0.43
C TRP A 114 -5.39 8.40 -1.73
N VAL A 115 -6.73 8.42 -1.68
CA VAL A 115 -7.57 8.33 -2.86
C VAL A 115 -7.62 9.68 -3.57
N ASN A 116 -7.71 10.78 -2.83
CA ASN A 116 -7.93 12.12 -3.41
C ASN A 116 -6.66 12.90 -3.78
N SER A 117 -5.47 12.39 -3.44
CA SER A 117 -4.19 13.03 -3.72
C SER A 117 -3.24 12.07 -4.42
N LEU A 118 -2.47 12.59 -5.37
CA LEU A 118 -1.40 11.85 -6.00
C LEU A 118 -0.17 11.72 -5.09
N VAL A 119 0.09 12.74 -4.27
CA VAL A 119 1.36 12.89 -3.53
C VAL A 119 1.25 12.67 -2.03
N PHE A 120 0.06 12.81 -1.46
CA PHE A 120 -0.13 12.69 -0.01
C PHE A 120 0.18 11.26 0.47
N GLY A 121 1.08 11.12 1.44
CA GLY A 121 1.44 9.84 2.04
C GLY A 121 2.33 8.94 1.16
N LEU A 122 2.79 9.43 0.00
CA LEU A 122 3.65 8.67 -0.92
C LEU A 122 4.94 8.18 -0.27
N GLU A 123 5.44 8.87 0.75
CA GLU A 123 6.67 8.49 1.45
C GLU A 123 6.57 7.08 2.04
N ARG A 124 5.36 6.63 2.38
CA ARG A 124 5.05 5.30 2.97
C ARG A 124 4.71 4.23 1.94
N CYS A 125 4.68 4.59 0.67
CA CYS A 125 4.35 3.69 -0.41
C CYS A 125 5.61 3.21 -1.12
N GLU A 126 5.49 2.18 -1.95
CA GLU A 126 6.57 1.66 -2.79
C GLU A 126 6.04 1.40 -4.20
N GLY A 127 6.91 1.47 -5.21
CA GLY A 127 6.55 1.10 -6.58
C GLY A 127 6.89 2.16 -7.62
N LYS A 128 6.81 1.75 -8.89
CA LYS A 128 7.31 2.53 -10.03
C LYS A 128 6.64 3.89 -10.19
N LEU A 129 5.37 4.03 -9.76
CA LEU A 129 4.68 5.32 -9.82
C LEU A 129 5.28 6.31 -8.81
N LYS A 130 5.65 5.87 -7.60
CA LYS A 130 6.35 6.71 -6.61
C LYS A 130 7.69 7.17 -7.15
N ASP A 131 8.49 6.25 -7.69
CA ASP A 131 9.82 6.57 -8.22
C ASP A 131 9.75 7.59 -9.36
N ALA A 132 8.79 7.41 -10.28
CA ALA A 132 8.58 8.32 -11.40
C ALA A 132 8.11 9.71 -10.94
N LEU A 133 7.22 9.79 -9.94
CA LEU A 133 6.81 11.07 -9.35
C LEU A 133 7.97 11.76 -8.63
N ALA A 134 8.79 11.02 -7.88
CA ALA A 134 9.97 11.57 -7.22
C ALA A 134 10.98 12.13 -8.24
N TRP A 135 11.20 11.41 -9.34
CA TRP A 135 12.05 11.88 -10.43
C TRP A 135 11.55 13.19 -11.04
N LEU A 136 10.24 13.30 -11.30
CA LEU A 136 9.64 14.54 -11.83
C LEU A 136 9.77 15.71 -10.85
N LEU A 137 9.57 15.48 -9.55
CA LEU A 137 9.68 16.52 -8.52
C LEU A 137 11.11 17.03 -8.33
N MET A 138 12.13 16.23 -8.65
CA MET A 138 13.53 16.69 -8.61
C MET A 138 13.93 17.55 -9.82
N LEU A 139 13.15 17.49 -10.90
CA LEU A 139 13.42 18.24 -12.14
C LEU A 139 12.61 19.54 -12.24
N ALA A 140 11.59 19.72 -11.39
CA ALA A 140 10.73 20.89 -11.31
C ALA A 140 11.32 21.96 -10.39
#